data_AF-A0A6L9ZBD0-F1
#
_entry.id   AF-A0A6L9ZBD0-F1
#
_cell.length_a   1.000
_cell.length_b   1.000
_cell.length_c   1.000
_cell.angle_alpha   90.00
_cell.angle_beta   90.00
_cell.angle_gamma   90.00
#
_symmetry.space_group_name_H-M   'P 1'
#
loop_
_entity.id
_entity.type
_entity.pdbx_description
1 polymer ?
#
loop_
_entity_poly.entity_id
_entity_poly.type
_entity_poly.pdbx_seq_one_letter_code
_entity_poly.pdbx_strand_id
1 'polypeptide(L)' 'MKDKKLTIRITSFEKRQLAQEAERRGMTQSELLRSLIARFPDPKDSVQNSSHTYATH' A
#
# COMPACT_ATOMS: atom_id res chain seq x y z
N MET A 1 -12.36 -7.47 2.23
CA MET A 1 -11.45 -8.48 2.84
C MET A 1 -10.02 -8.11 2.51
N LYS A 2 -9.04 -8.39 3.38
CA LYS A 2 -7.60 -8.15 3.12
C LYS A 2 -7.00 -9.46 2.59
N ASP A 3 -6.89 -9.60 1.27
CA ASP A 3 -6.57 -10.88 0.59
C ASP A 3 -5.19 -10.90 -0.12
N LYS A 4 -4.57 -9.74 -0.33
CA LYS A 4 -3.23 -9.65 -0.97
C LYS A 4 -2.10 -9.69 0.06
N LYS A 5 -1.02 -10.41 -0.27
CA LYS A 5 0.18 -10.54 0.57
C LYS A 5 1.28 -9.58 0.10
N LEU A 6 1.78 -8.75 1.01
CA LEU A 6 3.00 -7.98 0.83
C LEU A 6 4.15 -8.70 1.54
N THR A 7 5.23 -9.00 0.82
CA THR A 7 6.47 -9.56 1.40
C THR A 7 7.59 -8.57 1.18
N ILE A 8 8.25 -8.14 2.25
CA ILE A 8 9.37 -7.20 2.22
C ILE A 8 10.55 -7.78 2.99
N ARG A 9 11.76 -7.53 2.50
CA ARG A 9 12.99 -7.84 3.24
C ARG A 9 13.38 -6.60 4.03
N ILE A 10 13.61 -6.77 5.32
CA ILE A 10 14.04 -5.72 6.24
C ILE A 10 15.11 -6.31 7.17
N THR A 11 15.94 -5.43 7.71
CA THR A 11 16.93 -5.76 8.73
C THR A 11 16.26 -6.10 10.06
N SER A 12 17.02 -6.73 10.96
CA SER A 12 16.58 -6.98 12.34
C SER A 12 16.28 -5.69 13.09
N PHE A 13 17.01 -4.62 12.79
CA PHE A 13 16.83 -3.30 13.39
C PHE A 13 15.49 -2.68 12.98
N GLU A 14 15.20 -2.62 11.68
CA GLU A 14 13.92 -2.08 11.16
C GLU A 14 12.73 -2.89 11.70
N LYS A 15 12.87 -4.22 11.81
CA LYS A 15 11.83 -5.06 12.41
C LYS A 15 11.53 -4.69 13.87
N ARG A 16 12.57 -4.37 14.66
CA ARG A 16 12.42 -3.91 16.05
C ARG A 16 11.77 -2.53 16.12
N GLN A 17 12.18 -1.60 15.27
CA GLN A 17 11.57 -0.27 15.19
C GLN A 17 10.08 -0.37 14.85
N LEU A 18 9.72 -1.22 13.89
CA LEU A 18 8.32 -1.45 13.51
C LEU A 18 7.51 -2.04 14.68
N ALA A 19 8.09 -2.97 15.45
CA ALA A 19 7.44 -3.56 16.62
C ALA A 19 7.17 -2.51 17.71
N GLN A 20 8.18 -1.72 18.06
CA GLN A 20 8.08 -0.69 19.09
C GLN A 20 7.05 0.38 18.74
N GLU A 21 7.02 0.83 17.48
CA GLU A 21 6.06 1.84 17.06
C GLU A 21 4.62 1.30 17.02
N ALA A 22 4.46 0.02 16.65
CA ALA A 22 3.16 -0.64 16.68
C ALA A 22 2.63 -0.75 18.12
N GLU A 23 3.49 -1.18 19.06
CA GLU A 23 3.19 -1.25 20.48
C GLU A 23 2.84 0.12 21.07
N ARG A 24 3.65 1.15 20.79
CA ARG A 24 3.43 2.54 21.24
C ARG A 24 2.06 3.07 20.84
N ARG A 25 1.52 2.63 19.70
CA ARG A 25 0.20 3.04 19.19
C ARG A 25 -0.92 2.05 19.50
N GLY A 26 -0.64 0.96 20.23
CA GLY A 26 -1.64 -0.06 20.56
C GLY A 26 -2.18 -0.81 19.35
N MET A 27 -1.37 -1.02 18.30
CA MET A 27 -1.77 -1.70 17.07
C MET A 27 -0.79 -2.80 16.67
N THR A 28 -1.19 -3.68 15.76
CA THR A 28 -0.28 -4.66 15.18
C THR A 28 0.64 -4.03 14.13
N GLN A 29 1.80 -4.63 13.87
CA GLN A 29 2.71 -4.17 12.81
C GLN A 29 2.04 -4.11 11.43
N SER A 30 1.14 -5.07 11.16
CA SER A 30 0.37 -5.10 9.91
C SER A 30 -0.65 -3.97 9.82
N GLU A 31 -1.24 -3.56 10.94
CA GLU A 31 -2.12 -2.39 10.98
C GLU A 31 -1.33 -1.11 10.79
N LEU A 32 -0.18 -0.96 11.46
CA LEU A 32 0.69 0.19 11.28
C LEU A 32 1.09 0.38 9.82
N LEU A 33 1.54 -0.68 9.14
CA LEU A 33 1.88 -0.62 7.71
C LEU A 33 0.67 -0.23 6.85
N ARG A 34 -0.52 -0.78 7.13
CA ARG A 34 -1.75 -0.40 6.41
C ARG A 34 -2.15 1.04 6.67
N SER A 35 -2.03 1.52 7.91
CA SER A 35 -2.32 2.91 8.27
C SER A 35 -1.34 3.89 7.64
N LEU A 36 -0.09 3.47 7.39
CA LEU A 36 0.87 4.25 6.60
C LEU A 36 0.48 4.26 5.12
N ILE A 37 0.16 3.10 4.54
CA ILE A 37 -0.28 2.98 3.14
C ILE A 37 -1.53 3.81 2.88
N ALA A 38 -2.48 3.83 3.84
CA ALA A 38 -3.73 4.60 3.73
C ALA A 38 -3.54 6.13 3.68
N ARG A 39 -2.33 6.64 3.94
CA ARG A 39 -2.00 8.07 3.80
C ARG A 39 -1.56 8.43 2.39
N PHE A 40 -1.30 7.45 1.54
CA PHE A 40 -0.96 7.69 0.14
C PHE A 40 -2.21 8.11 -0.63
N PRO A 41 -2.07 8.92 -1.69
CA PRO A 41 -3.20 9.28 -2.54
C PRO A 41 -3.83 8.04 -3.16
N ASP A 42 -5.11 8.15 -3.53
CA ASP A 42 -5.80 7.09 -4.26
C ASP A 42 -5.01 6.71 -5.52
N PRO A 43 -4.93 5.41 -5.85
CA PRO A 43 -4.26 4.96 -7.05
C PRO A 43 -4.96 5.59 -8.26
N LYS A 44 -4.20 6.27 -9.13
CA LYS A 44 -4.72 6.75 -10.41
C LYS A 44 -5.11 5.53 -11.26
N ASP A 45 -6.31 5.53 -11.79
CA ASP A 45 -6.73 4.54 -12.78
C ASP A 45 -5.75 4.59 -13.95
N SER A 46 -5.00 3.50 -14.12
CA SER A 46 -4.09 3.33 -15.26
C SER A 46 -4.89 2.83 -16.46
N VAL A 47 -5.87 3.62 -16.89
CA VAL A 47 -6.43 3.54 -18.24
C VAL A 47 -6.69 4.95 -18.71
N GLN A 48 -5.68 5.53 -19.36
CA GLN A 48 -5.94 6.44 -20.47
C GLN A 48 -6.83 5.66 -21.44
N ASN A 49 -8.12 5.98 -21.48
CA ASN A 49 -8.96 5.64 -22.61
C ASN A 49 -8.40 6.41 -23.81
N SER A 50 -7.38 5.83 -24.46
CA SER A 50 -7.07 6.06 -25.86
C SER A 50 -8.35 5.73 -26.62
N SER A 51 -9.25 6.71 -26.72
CA SER A 51 -10.39 6.67 -27.61
C SER A 51 -9.81 6.74 -29.01
N HIS A 52 -9.43 5.57 -29.51
CA HIS A 52 -9.16 5.32 -30.91
C HIS A 52 -10.50 5.49 -31.62
N THR A 53 -10.83 6.71 -32.02
CA THR A 53 -11.92 6.97 -32.96
C THR A 53 -11.50 6.38 -34.30
N TYR A 54 -11.90 5.13 -34.54
CA TYR A 54 -11.97 4.61 -35.90
C TYR A 54 -12.97 5.47 -36.69
N ALA A 55 -12.54 5.86 -37.88
CA ALA A 55 -13.30 6.65 -38.84
C ALA A 55 -14.63 6.00 -39.26
N THR A 56 -15.56 6.82 -39.73
CA THR A 56 -16.52 6.42 -40.77
C THR A 56 -16.53 7.48 -41.87
N HIS A 57 -16.28 7.01 -43.09
CA HIS A 57 -16.35 7.70 -44.37
C HIS A 57 -17.74 8.28 -44.67
#